data_AF-A0A1L8CS95-F1
#
_entry.id   AF-A0A1L8CS95-F1
#
_cell.length_a   1.000
_cell.length_b   1.000
_cell.length_c   1.000
_cell.angle_alpha   90.00
_cell.angle_beta   90.00
_cell.angle_gamma   90.00
#
_symmetry.space_group_name_H-M   'P 1'
#
loop_
_entity.id
_entity.type
_entity.pdbx_description
1 polymer ?
#
loop_
_entity_poly.entity_id
_entity_poly.type
_entity_poly.pdbx_seq_one_letter_code
_entity_poly.pdbx_strand_id
1 'polypeptide(L)'
;MLKLSELKYREVVNIVDGRRLGFIKDVDLDLEMGRINGLVLPVVTKSWNFWSRNDDVFIPWSAIKKIGIDVILVDLPNFVEIPPR
;
A
#
# COMPACT_ATOMS: atom_id res chain seq x y z
N MET A 1 -17.96 5.74 -11.61
CA MET A 1 -17.21 6.69 -10.76
C MET A 1 -16.59 5.86 -9.65
N LEU A 2 -15.26 5.89 -9.50
CA LEU A 2 -14.55 5.02 -8.55
C LEU A 2 -14.66 5.60 -7.14
N LYS A 3 -15.13 4.81 -6.17
CA LYS A 3 -15.25 5.27 -4.77
C LYS A 3 -14.00 4.91 -3.99
N LEU A 4 -13.59 5.81 -3.09
CA LEU A 4 -12.46 5.55 -2.17
C LEU A 4 -12.66 4.26 -1.35
N SER A 5 -13.90 3.95 -0.99
CA SER A 5 -14.27 2.71 -0.30
C SER A 5 -13.92 1.44 -1.08
N GLU A 6 -13.89 1.51 -2.42
CA GLU A 6 -13.59 0.36 -3.27
C GLU A 6 -12.09 0.06 -3.35
N LEU A 7 -11.23 1.04 -3.06
CA LEU A 7 -9.79 0.86 -3.07
C LEU A 7 -9.34 -0.11 -1.96
N LYS A 8 -10.06 -0.17 -0.84
CA LYS A 8 -9.74 -1.05 0.30
C LYS A 8 -9.76 -2.54 -0.05
N TYR A 9 -10.49 -2.93 -1.09
CA TYR A 9 -10.60 -4.32 -1.54
C TYR A 9 -9.56 -4.69 -2.59
N ARG A 10 -8.76 -3.72 -3.06
CA ARG A 10 -7.75 -3.96 -4.09
C ARG A 10 -6.43 -4.31 -3.45
N GLU A 11 -5.81 -5.32 -4.03
CA GLU A 11 -4.50 -5.75 -3.60
C GLU A 11 -3.42 -4.95 -4.32
N VAL A 12 -2.37 -4.57 -3.60
CA VAL A 12 -1.24 -3.85 -4.18
C VAL A 12 -0.13 -4.83 -4.53
N VAL A 13 0.36 -4.74 -5.77
CA VAL A 13 1.43 -5.58 -6.30
C VAL A 13 2.56 -4.70 -6.82
N ASN A 14 3.78 -4.98 -6.39
CA ASN A 14 4.96 -4.31 -6.91
C ASN A 14 5.36 -4.93 -8.26
N ILE A 15 5.55 -4.09 -9.28
CA ILE A 15 5.92 -4.55 -10.62
C ILE A 15 7.39 -4.93 -10.73
N VAL A 16 8.22 -4.47 -9.79
CA VAL A 16 9.67 -4.73 -9.80
C VAL A 16 9.98 -6.19 -9.48
N ASP A 17 9.35 -6.73 -8.44
CA ASP A 17 9.59 -8.09 -7.94
C ASP A 17 8.36 -9.01 -8.05
N GLY A 18 7.21 -8.48 -8.48
CA GLY A 18 5.93 -9.21 -8.58
C GLY A 18 5.28 -9.52 -7.23
N ARG A 19 5.80 -8.99 -6.12
CA ARG A 19 5.33 -9.34 -4.78
C ARG A 19 4.04 -8.61 -4.43
N ARG A 20 3.16 -9.33 -3.72
CA ARG A 20 1.91 -8.81 -3.17
C ARG A 20 2.24 -8.08 -1.87
N LEU A 21 2.08 -6.76 -1.85
CA LEU A 21 2.36 -5.92 -0.69
C LEU A 21 1.21 -5.93 0.33
N GLY A 22 0.01 -6.33 -0.11
CA GLY A 22 -1.17 -6.44 0.73
C GLY A 22 -2.29 -5.49 0.30
N PHE A 23 -3.29 -5.35 1.17
CA PHE A 23 -4.47 -4.52 0.93
C PHE A 23 -4.27 -3.11 1.49
N ILE A 24 -4.94 -2.13 0.90
CA ILE A 24 -4.93 -0.75 1.38
C ILE A 24 -5.66 -0.68 2.73
N LYS A 25 -4.96 -0.18 3.74
CA LYS A 25 -5.53 0.17 5.05
C LYS A 25 -6.21 1.53 5.01
N ASP A 26 -5.49 2.53 4.48
CA ASP A 26 -5.98 3.90 4.40
C ASP A 26 -5.37 4.69 3.23
N VAL A 27 -5.89 5.88 2.98
CA VAL A 27 -5.43 6.80 1.93
C VAL A 27 -5.06 8.13 2.57
N ASP A 28 -3.83 8.60 2.31
CA ASP A 28 -3.36 9.89 2.80
C ASP A 28 -3.87 11.01 1.88
N LEU A 29 -4.60 11.95 2.47
CA LEU A 29 -5.26 13.05 1.76
C LEU A 29 -4.70 14.39 2.24
N ASP A 30 -4.19 15.18 1.30
CA ASP A 30 -3.96 16.60 1.51
C ASP A 30 -5.31 17.32 1.46
N LEU A 31 -5.77 17.77 2.62
CA LEU A 31 -7.06 18.45 2.78
C LEU A 31 -7.04 19.90 2.29
N GLU A 32 -5.87 20.54 2.23
CA GLU A 32 -5.75 21.91 1.75
C GLU A 32 -5.81 21.94 0.21
N MET A 33 -5.12 21.00 -0.43
CA MET A 33 -5.08 20.90 -1.89
C MET A 33 -6.16 19.98 -2.49
N GLY A 34 -6.83 19.17 -1.66
CA GLY A 34 -7.81 18.17 -2.10
C GLY A 34 -7.19 17.05 -2.93
N ARG A 35 -5.95 16.66 -2.64
CA ARG A 35 -5.18 15.67 -3.41
C ARG A 35 -4.86 14.43 -2.60
N ILE A 36 -4.66 13.32 -3.29
CA ILE A 36 -4.16 12.09 -2.66
C ILE A 36 -2.64 12.13 -2.67
N ASN A 37 -2.02 12.04 -1.51
CA ASN A 37 -0.58 11.97 -1.35
C ASN A 37 -0.06 10.54 -1.54
N GLY A 38 -0.83 9.55 -1.10
CA GLY A 38 -0.43 8.15 -1.17
C GLY A 38 -1.41 7.18 -0.52
N LEU A 39 -1.01 5.92 -0.54
CA LEU A 39 -1.73 4.80 0.06
C LEU A 39 -0.95 4.30 1.28
N VAL A 40 -1.68 3.86 2.29
CA VAL A 40 -1.12 3.28 3.50
C VAL A 40 -1.48 1.80 3.53
N LEU A 41 -0.48 0.93 3.64
CA LEU A 41 -0.64 -0.51 3.73
C LEU A 41 -0.16 -1.00 5.11
N PRO A 42 -0.80 -2.02 5.69
CA PRO A 42 -0.29 -2.64 6.91
C PRO A 42 0.93 -3.52 6.58
N VAL A 43 2.02 -3.43 7.35
CA VAL A 43 3.08 -4.45 7.29
C VAL A 43 2.52 -5.74 7.90
N VAL A 44 2.37 -6.78 7.06
CA VAL A 44 2.00 -8.11 7.53
C VAL A 44 3.27 -8.88 7.87
N THR A 45 3.87 -8.60 9.04
CA THR A 45 4.90 -9.50 9.58
C THR A 45 4.21 -10.82 9.93
N LYS A 46 4.68 -11.91 9.30
CA LYS A 46 4.11 -13.25 9.43
C LYS A 46 4.29 -13.88 10.83
N SER A 47 4.82 -13.12 11.80
CA SER A 47 5.09 -13.56 13.15
C SER A 47 3.96 -13.16 14.10
N TRP A 48 3.32 -14.17 14.67
CA TRP A 48 2.41 -14.11 15.81
C TRP A 48 3.15 -13.61 17.06
N ASN A 49 3.54 -12.33 17.11
CA ASN A 49 4.06 -11.71 18.31
C ASN A 49 3.37 -10.36 18.50
N PHE A 50 2.44 -10.37 19.45
CA PHE A 50 1.47 -9.33 19.81
C PHE A 50 2.10 -8.03 20.37
N TRP A 51 3.32 -7.65 19.96
CA TRP A 51 4.00 -6.41 20.35
C TRP A 51 5.20 -6.11 19.44
N SER A 52 4.93 -5.73 18.20
CA SER A 52 5.89 -4.93 17.44
C SER A 52 5.12 -3.83 16.73
N ARG A 53 5.69 -2.63 16.70
CA ARG A 53 5.09 -1.42 16.11
C ARG A 53 4.43 -1.76 14.76
N ASN A 54 3.18 -1.32 14.60
CA ASN A 54 2.50 -1.16 13.31
C ASN A 54 3.35 -0.23 12.44
N ASP A 55 4.40 -0.74 11.82
CA ASP A 55 5.06 0.00 10.77
C ASP A 55 4.11 -0.10 9.58
N ASP A 56 3.36 0.96 9.29
CA ASP A 56 2.57 1.03 8.08
C ASP A 56 3.51 1.35 6.90
N VAL A 57 3.32 0.71 5.76
CA VAL A 57 4.02 1.06 4.51
C VAL A 57 3.28 2.23 3.86
N PHE A 58 3.99 3.33 3.64
CA PHE A 58 3.49 4.43 2.82
C PHE A 58 3.92 4.26 1.36
N ILE A 59 2.94 4.23 0.45
CA ILE A 59 3.15 4.20 -0.99
C ILE A 59 2.78 5.57 -1.56
N PRO A 60 3.74 6.38 -2.04
CA PRO A 60 3.43 7.67 -2.61
C PRO A 60 2.58 7.51 -3.88
N TRP A 61 1.68 8.45 -4.13
CA TRP A 61 0.79 8.42 -5.29
C TRP A 61 1.57 8.35 -6.62
N SER A 62 2.76 8.94 -6.66
CA SER A 62 3.69 8.91 -7.81
C SER A 62 4.21 7.51 -8.14
N ALA A 63 4.20 6.56 -7.20
CA ALA A 63 4.62 5.18 -7.43
C ALA A 63 3.50 4.32 -8.05
N ILE A 64 2.25 4.79 -8.06
CA ILE A 64 1.13 4.04 -8.63
C ILE A 64 1.19 4.11 -10.16
N LYS A 65 1.32 2.95 -10.81
CA LYS A 65 1.34 2.85 -12.29
C LYS A 65 -0.02 2.58 -12.87
N LYS A 66 -0.83 1.75 -12.19
CA LYS A 66 -2.15 1.37 -12.70
C LYS A 66 -3.08 0.98 -11.56
N ILE A 67 -4.28 1.53 -11.58
CA ILE A 67 -5.38 1.13 -10.70
C ILE A 67 -6.31 0.23 -11.53
N GLY A 68 -6.11 -1.08 -11.43
CA GLY A 68 -6.96 -2.11 -12.05
C GLY A 68 -8.19 -2.41 -11.19
N ILE A 69 -9.08 -3.28 -11.67
CA ILE A 69 -10.34 -3.62 -10.99
C ILE A 69 -10.05 -4.33 -9.66
N ASP A 70 -9.14 -5.31 -9.68
CA ASP A 70 -8.78 -6.11 -8.49
C ASP A 70 -7.43 -5.72 -7.88
N VAL A 71 -6.50 -5.22 -8.72
CA VAL A 71 -5.10 -5.02 -8.36
C VAL A 71 -4.64 -3.60 -8.67
N ILE A 72 -3.84 -3.04 -7.77
CA ILE A 72 -3.12 -1.78 -7.96
C ILE A 72 -1.64 -2.11 -8.17
N LEU A 73 -1.11 -1.70 -9.32
CA LEU A 73 0.29 -1.90 -9.67
C LEU A 73 1.11 -0.69 -9.22
N VAL A 74 2.16 -0.95 -8.46
CA VAL A 74 3.09 0.06 -7.96
C VAL A 74 4.51 -0.27 -8.39
N ASP A 75 5.35 0.76 -8.49
CA ASP A 75 6.76 0.65 -8.85
C ASP A 75 7.61 1.13 -7.68
N LEU A 76 8.11 0.17 -6.90
CA LEU A 76 8.92 0.42 -5.72
C LEU A 76 10.23 -0.37 -5.80
N PRO A 77 11.27 0.18 -6.46
CA PRO A 77 12.52 -0.54 -6.69
C PRO A 77 13.35 -0.80 -5.44
N ASN A 78 13.18 0.03 -4.40
CA ASN A 78 13.89 -0.06 -3.13
C ASN A 78 13.00 -0.60 -1.99
N PHE A 79 11.93 -1.33 -2.32
CA PHE A 79 11.08 -1.91 -1.29
C PHE A 79 11.80 -3.09 -0.62
N VAL A 80 12.32 -2.86 0.59
CA VAL A 80 12.91 -3.90 1.42
C VAL A 80 11.86 -4.40 2.40
N GLU A 81 11.38 -5.61 2.20
CA GLU A 81 10.58 -6.31 3.21
C GLU A 81 11.46 -6.53 4.44
N ILE A 82 11.08 -5.93 5.58
CA ILE A 82 11.81 -6.14 6.83
C ILE A 82 11.55 -7.59 7.24
N PRO A 83 12.57 -8.47 7.27
CA PRO A 83 12.36 -9.86 7.65
C PRO A 83 11.81 -9.93 9.08
N PRO A 84 10.89 -10.86 9.38
CA PRO A 84 10.46 -11.09 10.75
C PRO A 84 11.69 -11.49 11.58
N ARG A 85 12.02 -10.68 12.58
CA ARG A 85 13.04 -11.02 13.59
C ARG A 85 12.58 -12.18 14.46
#